data_AF-A0A7Y2KV27-F1
#
_entry.id   AF-A0A7Y2KV27-F1
#
_cell.length_a   1.000
_cell.length_b   1.000
_cell.length_c   1.000
_cell.angle_alpha   90.00
_cell.angle_beta   90.00
_cell.angle_gamma   90.00
#
_symmetry.space_group_name_H-M   'P 1'
#
loop_
_entity.id
_entity.type
_entity.pdbx_description
1 polymer ?
#
loop_
_entity_poly.entity_id
_entity_poly.type
_entity_poly.pdbx_seq_one_letter_code
_entity_poly.pdbx_strand_id
1 'polypeptide(L)'
;LAGRVGIGCGALIMLGFSVVFWFWPSQLIGLFLDYNDPAFRPVFELAISLLAVAAWFELFDGVQTIAMGAIRGLKDARTTFLVGLFCYWAIGAPMAWLLAFTLGWGPTGVWWGLALGLACASVSLTLAFEWKMRRMLKRELKAS
;
A
#
# COMPACT_ATOMS: atom_id res chain seq x y z
N LEU A 1 -16.73 -16.55 0.11
CA LEU A 1 -15.71 -16.72 1.17
C LEU A 1 -14.28 -16.59 0.65
N ALA A 2 -13.92 -17.20 -0.49
CA ALA A 2 -12.54 -17.23 -1.01
C ALA A 2 -11.82 -15.86 -1.07
N GLY A 3 -12.50 -14.79 -1.54
CA GLY A 3 -11.86 -13.47 -1.64
C GLY A 3 -11.51 -12.80 -0.30
N ARG A 4 -12.29 -13.03 0.76
CA ARG A 4 -11.99 -12.49 2.11
C ARG A 4 -10.81 -13.21 2.75
N VAL A 5 -10.70 -14.52 2.51
CA VAL A 5 -9.55 -15.33 2.97
C VAL A 5 -8.29 -14.94 2.21
N GLY A 6 -8.39 -14.69 0.89
CA GLY A 6 -7.26 -14.21 0.09
C GLY A 6 -6.70 -12.87 0.59
N ILE A 7 -7.56 -11.90 0.88
CA ILE A 7 -7.15 -10.60 1.43
C ILE A 7 -6.50 -10.77 2.81
N GLY A 8 -7.09 -11.60 3.69
CA GLY A 8 -6.54 -11.86 5.03
C GLY A 8 -5.19 -12.57 5.00
N CYS A 9 -5.04 -13.65 4.21
CA CYS A 9 -3.78 -14.37 4.09
C CYS A 9 -2.67 -13.51 3.47
N GLY A 10 -2.98 -12.72 2.44
CA GLY A 10 -1.99 -11.83 1.85
C GLY A 10 -1.57 -10.70 2.77
N ALA A 11 -2.50 -10.13 3.54
CA ALA A 11 -2.17 -9.15 4.57
C ALA A 11 -1.23 -9.74 5.63
N LEU A 12 -1.43 -11.01 6.03
CA LEU A 12 -0.54 -11.70 6.99
C LEU A 12 0.86 -11.94 6.43
N ILE A 13 0.98 -12.35 5.16
CA ILE A 13 2.29 -12.54 4.52
C ILE A 13 3.03 -11.20 4.40
N MET A 14 2.33 -10.15 3.95
CA MET A 14 2.90 -8.80 3.81
C MET A 14 3.27 -8.20 5.17
N LEU A 15 2.49 -8.48 6.22
CA LEU A 15 2.86 -8.16 7.61
C LEU A 15 4.16 -8.84 8.01
N GLY A 16 4.38 -10.10 7.61
CA GLY A 16 5.64 -10.81 7.85
C GLY A 16 6.85 -10.09 7.24
N PHE A 17 6.75 -9.67 5.98
CA PHE A 17 7.81 -8.89 5.31
C PHE A 17 8.00 -7.50 5.94
N SER A 18 6.91 -6.81 6.27
CA SER A 18 6.92 -5.52 6.97
C SER A 18 7.67 -5.59 8.31
N VAL A 19 7.47 -6.67 9.09
CA VAL A 19 8.20 -6.90 10.34
C VAL A 19 9.70 -7.10 10.10
N VAL A 20 10.08 -7.81 9.03
CA VAL A 20 11.50 -7.99 8.67
C VAL A 20 12.16 -6.65 8.33
N PHE A 21 11.48 -5.78 7.58
CA PHE A 21 11.99 -4.43 7.27
C PHE A 21 12.15 -3.57 8.51
N TRP A 22 11.29 -3.75 9.51
CA TRP A 22 11.37 -2.99 10.75
C TRP A 22 12.49 -3.48 11.69
N PHE A 23 12.72 -4.79 11.75
CA PHE A 23 13.73 -5.38 12.65
C PHE A 23 15.15 -5.42 12.07
N TRP A 24 15.32 -5.51 10.75
CA TRP A 24 16.64 -5.57 10.10
C TRP A 24 16.88 -4.51 9.01
N PRO A 25 16.62 -3.20 9.28
CA PRO A 25 16.81 -2.16 8.29
C PRO A 25 18.28 -1.94 7.92
N SER A 26 19.18 -1.96 8.91
CA SER A 26 20.60 -1.66 8.70
C SER A 26 21.34 -2.75 7.93
N GLN A 27 20.96 -4.02 8.10
CA GLN A 27 21.52 -5.15 7.37
C GLN A 27 21.03 -5.17 5.92
N LEU A 28 19.75 -4.84 5.69
CA LEU A 28 19.19 -4.72 4.34
C LEU A 28 19.85 -3.58 3.55
N ILE A 29 20.05 -2.42 4.18
CA ILE A 29 20.68 -1.27 3.53
C ILE A 29 22.19 -1.51 3.37
N GLY A 30 22.84 -2.18 4.34
CA GLY A 30 24.25 -2.56 4.27
C GLY A 30 24.60 -3.56 3.16
N LEU A 31 23.61 -4.24 2.56
CA LEU A 31 23.78 -5.06 1.35
C LEU A 31 23.95 -4.22 0.07
N PHE A 32 23.43 -2.99 0.07
CA PHE A 32 23.45 -2.10 -1.11
C PHE A 32 24.39 -0.89 -0.94
N LEU A 33 24.67 -0.49 0.30
CA LEU A 33 25.54 0.64 0.64
C LEU A 33 26.63 0.18 1.59
N ASP A 34 27.90 0.38 1.19
CA ASP A 34 29.04 0.05 2.04
C ASP A 34 29.16 1.09 3.17
N TYR A 35 28.96 0.65 4.41
CA TYR A 35 28.93 1.53 5.59
C TYR A 35 30.26 2.26 5.83
N ASN A 36 31.37 1.72 5.31
CA ASN A 36 32.71 2.24 5.52
C ASN A 36 33.04 3.45 4.66
N ASP A 37 32.20 3.81 3.69
CA ASP A 37 32.49 4.89 2.76
C ASP A 37 31.78 6.20 3.21
N PRO A 38 32.53 7.21 3.71
CA PRO A 38 31.96 8.38 4.38
C PRO A 38 31.08 9.26 3.49
N ALA A 39 31.15 9.09 2.16
CA ALA A 39 30.26 9.76 1.21
C ALA A 39 28.79 9.30 1.33
N PHE A 40 28.53 8.09 1.83
CA PHE A 40 27.20 7.47 1.83
C PHE A 40 26.47 7.51 3.18
N ARG A 41 27.10 7.99 4.26
CA ARG A 41 26.44 8.19 5.57
C ARG A 41 25.10 8.93 5.52
N PRO A 42 24.98 10.10 4.87
CA PRO A 42 23.70 10.82 4.81
C PRO A 42 22.64 10.05 3.99
N VAL A 43 23.06 9.25 3.02
CA VAL A 43 22.16 8.39 2.23
C VAL A 43 21.67 7.21 3.07
N PHE A 44 22.52 6.64 3.92
CA PHE A 44 22.19 5.53 4.80
C PHE A 44 21.10 5.91 5.82
N GLU A 45 21.20 7.08 6.45
CA GLU A 45 20.16 7.55 7.39
C GLU A 45 18.83 7.83 6.68
N LEU A 46 18.88 8.44 5.48
CA LEU A 46 17.69 8.63 4.66
C LEU A 46 17.07 7.28 4.27
N ALA A 47 17.88 6.30 3.86
CA ALA A 47 17.42 4.97 3.49
C ALA A 47 16.72 4.25 4.65
N ILE A 48 17.22 4.35 5.89
CA ILE A 48 16.54 3.79 7.06
C ILE A 48 15.16 4.44 7.24
N SER A 49 15.07 5.76 7.14
CA SER A 49 13.80 6.48 7.27
C SER A 49 12.79 6.05 6.20
N LEU A 50 13.25 5.82 4.96
CA LEU A 50 12.42 5.39 3.84
C LEU A 50 12.00 3.92 3.98
N LEU A 51 12.85 3.07 4.54
CA LEU A 51 12.51 1.66 4.77
C LEU A 51 11.36 1.50 5.78
N ALA A 52 11.31 2.38 6.79
CA ALA A 52 10.17 2.44 7.70
C ALA A 52 8.87 2.80 6.96
N VAL A 53 8.91 3.72 6.00
CA VAL A 53 7.74 4.03 5.15
C VAL A 53 7.40 2.86 4.23
N ALA A 54 8.40 2.21 3.66
CA ALA A 54 8.23 1.05 2.79
C ALA A 54 7.51 -0.11 3.51
N ALA A 55 7.81 -0.33 4.79
CA ALA A 55 7.14 -1.35 5.60
C ALA A 55 5.61 -1.13 5.69
N TRP A 56 5.17 0.12 5.81
CA TRP A 56 3.74 0.47 5.75
C TRP A 56 3.19 0.36 4.34
N PHE A 57 3.97 0.81 3.36
CA PHE A 57 3.62 0.81 1.95
C PHE A 57 3.28 -0.60 1.45
N GLU A 58 4.13 -1.58 1.79
CA GLU A 58 3.98 -2.98 1.39
C GLU A 58 2.70 -3.60 1.95
N LEU A 59 2.36 -3.30 3.20
CA LEU A 59 1.11 -3.77 3.81
C LEU A 59 -0.11 -3.28 3.02
N PHE A 60 -0.16 -1.99 2.68
CA PHE A 60 -1.28 -1.43 1.91
C PHE A 60 -1.29 -1.92 0.46
N ASP A 61 -0.12 -2.06 -0.16
CA ASP A 61 0.03 -2.52 -1.53
C ASP A 61 -0.45 -3.97 -1.71
N GLY A 62 -0.09 -4.86 -0.79
CA GLY A 62 -0.56 -6.25 -0.80
C GLY A 62 -2.08 -6.36 -0.72
N VAL A 63 -2.69 -5.63 0.22
CA VAL A 63 -4.16 -5.62 0.38
C VAL A 63 -4.84 -5.03 -0.86
N GLN A 64 -4.34 -3.92 -1.39
CA GLN A 64 -4.86 -3.27 -2.59
C GLN A 64 -4.79 -4.20 -3.80
N THR A 65 -3.64 -4.86 -4.02
CA THR A 65 -3.39 -5.77 -5.14
C THR A 65 -4.32 -6.98 -5.12
N ILE A 66 -4.58 -7.56 -3.95
CA ILE A 66 -5.47 -8.71 -3.82
C ILE A 66 -6.93 -8.29 -4.03
N ALA A 67 -7.36 -7.18 -3.41
CA ALA A 67 -8.72 -6.64 -3.60
C ALA A 67 -8.97 -6.29 -5.07
N MET A 68 -7.98 -5.67 -5.72
CA MET A 68 -7.98 -5.37 -7.15
C MET A 68 -8.11 -6.63 -8.01
N GLY A 69 -7.30 -7.67 -7.74
CA GLY A 69 -7.38 -8.95 -8.43
C GLY A 69 -8.76 -9.60 -8.28
N ALA A 70 -9.34 -9.56 -7.08
CA ALA A 70 -10.66 -10.12 -6.79
C ALA A 70 -11.78 -9.38 -7.55
N ILE A 71 -11.75 -8.04 -7.62
CA ILE A 71 -12.74 -7.26 -8.38
C ILE A 71 -12.57 -7.48 -9.89
N ARG A 72 -11.32 -7.52 -10.38
CA ARG A 72 -11.04 -7.81 -11.80
C ARG A 72 -11.51 -9.22 -12.19
N GLY A 73 -11.42 -10.19 -11.29
CA GLY A 73 -11.98 -11.54 -11.46
C GLY A 73 -13.51 -11.55 -11.64
N LEU A 74 -14.22 -10.55 -11.11
CA LEU A 74 -15.65 -10.33 -11.33
C LEU A 74 -15.95 -9.57 -12.64
N LYS A 75 -14.97 -9.46 -13.55
CA LYS A 75 -15.02 -8.71 -14.82
C LYS A 75 -15.29 -7.21 -14.65
N ASP A 76 -14.98 -6.62 -13.49
CA ASP A 76 -15.12 -5.17 -13.25
C ASP A 76 -13.76 -4.47 -13.10
N ALA A 77 -13.09 -4.22 -14.24
CA ALA A 77 -11.85 -3.47 -14.24
C ALA A 77 -12.05 -1.96 -14.04
N ARG A 78 -13.24 -1.43 -14.35
CA ARG A 78 -13.53 0.02 -14.29
C ARG A 78 -13.50 0.53 -12.86
N THR A 79 -14.10 -0.21 -11.92
CA THR A 79 -14.10 0.16 -10.50
C THR A 79 -12.67 0.27 -9.97
N THR A 80 -11.82 -0.70 -10.33
CA THR A 80 -10.41 -0.71 -9.92
C THR A 80 -9.68 0.54 -10.43
N PHE A 81 -9.83 0.83 -11.72
CA PHE A 81 -9.13 1.95 -12.36
C PHE A 81 -9.56 3.30 -11.76
N LEU A 82 -10.87 3.53 -11.60
CA LEU A 82 -11.40 4.78 -11.07
C LEU A 82 -10.99 5.02 -9.60
N VAL A 83 -11.04 3.98 -8.77
CA VAL A 83 -10.62 4.08 -7.36
C VAL A 83 -9.14 4.37 -7.27
N GLY A 84 -8.30 3.64 -8.04
CA GLY A 84 -6.87 3.91 -8.10
C GLY A 84 -6.58 5.34 -8.52
N LEU A 85 -7.14 5.78 -9.65
CA LEU A 85 -6.96 7.14 -10.15
C LEU A 85 -7.35 8.17 -9.09
N PHE A 86 -8.54 8.06 -8.48
CA PHE A 86 -8.99 9.02 -7.48
C PHE A 86 -8.10 9.03 -6.23
N CYS A 87 -7.76 7.87 -5.66
CA CYS A 87 -6.96 7.81 -4.45
C CYS A 87 -5.52 8.30 -4.68
N TYR A 88 -4.89 7.96 -5.81
CA TYR A 88 -3.54 8.43 -6.10
C TYR A 88 -3.49 9.91 -6.46
N TRP A 89 -4.43 10.41 -7.25
CA TRP A 89 -4.42 11.80 -7.72
C TRP A 89 -5.06 12.79 -6.76
N ALA A 90 -6.18 12.45 -6.13
CA ALA A 90 -6.91 13.37 -5.26
C ALA A 90 -6.42 13.33 -3.80
N ILE A 91 -5.73 12.26 -3.39
CA ILE A 91 -5.25 12.09 -2.01
C ILE A 91 -3.73 11.97 -1.99
N GLY A 92 -3.17 11.00 -2.72
CA GLY A 92 -1.74 10.73 -2.73
C GLY A 92 -0.90 11.93 -3.15
N ALA A 93 -1.18 12.51 -4.32
CA ALA A 93 -0.42 13.65 -4.85
C ALA A 93 -0.55 14.92 -4.00
N PRO A 94 -1.74 15.37 -3.55
CA PRO A 94 -1.87 16.51 -2.66
C PRO A 94 -1.20 16.29 -1.30
N MET A 95 -1.31 15.10 -0.72
CA MET A 95 -0.63 14.80 0.55
C MET A 95 0.88 14.75 0.38
N ALA A 96 1.38 14.18 -0.72
CA ALA A 96 2.81 14.18 -1.03
C ALA A 96 3.34 15.61 -1.16
N TRP A 97 2.61 16.49 -1.86
CA TRP A 97 2.96 17.90 -1.97
C TRP A 97 2.95 18.59 -0.60
N LEU A 98 1.88 18.37 0.18
CA LEU A 98 1.71 18.99 1.49
C LEU A 98 2.82 18.56 2.46
N LEU A 99 3.08 17.26 2.59
CA LEU A 99 4.11 16.73 3.49
C LEU A 99 5.52 17.11 3.04
N ALA A 100 5.82 17.06 1.74
CA ALA A 100 7.15 17.36 1.24
C ALA A 100 7.49 18.85 1.32
N PHE A 101 6.59 19.72 0.85
CA PHE A 101 6.86 21.15 0.69
C PHE A 101 6.35 22.01 1.84
N THR A 102 5.18 21.73 2.41
CA THR A 102 4.63 22.59 3.48
C THR A 102 5.15 22.21 4.86
N LEU A 103 5.28 20.91 5.15
CA LEU A 103 5.88 20.42 6.40
C LEU A 103 7.41 20.31 6.32
N GLY A 104 8.00 20.46 5.13
CA GLY A 104 9.45 20.42 4.95
C GLY A 104 10.07 19.04 5.15
N TRP A 105 9.29 17.96 5.10
CA TRP A 105 9.80 16.59 5.26
C TRP A 105 10.56 16.09 4.02
N GLY A 106 10.62 16.91 2.96
CA GLY A 106 11.41 16.64 1.76
C GLY A 106 11.04 15.30 1.11
N PRO A 107 12.02 14.47 0.73
CA PRO A 107 11.76 13.18 0.08
C PRO A 107 10.87 12.25 0.92
N THR A 108 11.10 12.17 2.23
CA THR A 108 10.33 11.29 3.13
C THR A 108 8.84 11.68 3.15
N GLY A 109 8.53 12.98 3.03
CA GLY A 109 7.17 13.47 2.91
C GLY A 109 6.45 12.99 1.64
N VAL A 110 7.15 12.90 0.51
CA VAL A 110 6.59 12.36 -0.75
C VAL A 110 6.17 10.90 -0.57
N TRP A 111 7.05 10.09 0.04
CA TRP A 111 6.77 8.68 0.29
C TRP A 111 5.61 8.46 1.26
N TRP A 112 5.51 9.27 2.31
CA TRP A 112 4.34 9.24 3.20
C TRP A 112 3.04 9.64 2.49
N GLY A 113 3.09 10.65 1.63
CA GLY A 113 1.93 11.04 0.83
C GLY A 113 1.46 9.92 -0.11
N LEU A 114 2.41 9.25 -0.78
CA LEU A 114 2.10 8.07 -1.59
C LEU A 114 1.52 6.94 -0.74
N ALA A 115 2.12 6.63 0.42
CA ALA A 115 1.63 5.61 1.34
C ALA A 115 0.17 5.87 1.77
N LEU A 116 -0.20 7.12 2.04
CA LEU A 116 -1.58 7.52 2.34
C LEU A 116 -2.53 7.30 1.14
N GLY A 117 -2.06 7.60 -0.07
CA GLY A 117 -2.80 7.30 -1.30
C GLY A 117 -3.07 5.79 -1.45
N LEU A 118 -2.07 4.95 -1.20
CA LEU A 118 -2.23 3.49 -1.21
C LEU A 118 -3.18 3.01 -0.12
N ALA A 119 -3.04 3.52 1.09
CA ALA A 119 -3.90 3.16 2.21
C ALA A 119 -5.37 3.46 1.87
N CYS A 120 -5.64 4.63 1.29
CA CYS A 120 -6.98 5.00 0.86
C CYS A 120 -7.50 4.08 -0.26
N ALA A 121 -6.68 3.80 -1.27
CA ALA A 121 -7.06 2.89 -2.36
C ALA A 121 -7.29 1.45 -1.86
N SER A 122 -6.46 0.98 -0.94
CA SER A 122 -6.57 -0.34 -0.30
C SER A 122 -7.89 -0.51 0.43
N VAL A 123 -8.25 0.46 1.28
CA VAL A 123 -9.54 0.48 2.00
C VAL A 123 -10.69 0.58 1.00
N SER A 124 -10.62 1.50 0.05
CA SER A 124 -11.70 1.76 -0.92
C SER A 124 -11.97 0.54 -1.81
N LEU A 125 -10.95 -0.15 -2.30
CA LEU A 125 -11.10 -1.38 -3.09
C LEU A 125 -11.61 -2.53 -2.25
N THR A 126 -11.14 -2.68 -1.01
CA THR A 126 -11.63 -3.72 -0.10
C THR A 126 -13.13 -3.54 0.18
N LEU A 127 -13.56 -2.30 0.46
CA LEU A 127 -14.98 -1.97 0.65
C LEU A 127 -15.79 -2.17 -0.63
N ALA A 128 -15.27 -1.76 -1.79
CA ALA A 128 -15.94 -1.95 -3.08
C ALA A 128 -16.14 -3.44 -3.39
N PHE A 129 -15.15 -4.28 -3.09
CA PHE A 129 -15.23 -5.72 -3.21
C PHE A 129 -16.30 -6.31 -2.28
N GLU A 130 -16.28 -5.97 -0.99
CA GLU A 130 -17.28 -6.45 -0.04
C GLU A 130 -18.71 -6.06 -0.44
N TRP A 131 -18.89 -4.82 -0.87
CA TRP A 131 -20.21 -4.30 -1.26
C TRP A 131 -20.75 -5.02 -2.52
N LYS A 132 -19.89 -5.28 -3.51
CA LYS A 132 -20.25 -6.10 -4.68
C LYS A 132 -20.64 -7.52 -4.28
N MET A 133 -19.84 -8.15 -3.43
CA MET A 133 -20.08 -9.52 -3.01
C MET A 133 -21.41 -9.66 -2.26
N ARG A 134 -21.71 -8.72 -1.34
CA ARG A 134 -22.99 -8.70 -0.61
C ARG A 134 -24.18 -8.50 -1.55
N ARG A 135 -24.06 -7.68 -2.59
CA ARG A 135 -25.14 -7.47 -3.58
C ARG A 135 -25.40 -8.70 -4.45
N MET A 136 -24.37 -9.43 -4.85
CA MET A 136 -24.53 -10.67 -5.61
C MET A 136 -25.23 -11.75 -4.75
N LEU A 137 -24.79 -11.93 -3.50
CA LEU A 137 -25.39 -12.91 -2.59
C LEU A 137 -26.89 -12.63 -2.34
N LYS A 138 -27.28 -11.36 -2.15
CA LYS A 138 -28.69 -10.97 -2.01
C LYS A 138 -29.52 -11.25 -3.26
N ARG A 139 -28.93 -11.19 -4.46
CA ARG A 139 -29.64 -11.49 -5.70
C ARG A 139 -29.89 -12.98 -5.84
N GLU A 140 -28.92 -13.83 -5.50
CA GLU A 140 -29.10 -15.29 -5.52
C GLU A 140 -30.14 -15.76 -4.51
N LEU A 141 -30.10 -15.23 -3.28
CA LEU A 141 -31.09 -15.55 -2.24
C LEU A 141 -32.52 -15.13 -2.61
N LYS A 142 -32.69 -14.12 -3.48
CA LYS A 142 -34.01 -13.68 -3.96
C LYS A 142 -34.48 -14.47 -5.18
N ALA A 143 -33.59 -15.25 -5.80
CA ALA A 143 -33.86 -16.07 -6.97
C ALA A 143 -34.09 -17.56 -6.62
N SER A 144 -33.81 -17.97 -5.38
CA SER A 144 -34.19 -19.27 -4.79
C SER A 144 -35.49 -19.15 -4.02
#